data_AF-A0A1F5NW04-F1
#
_entry.id   AF-A0A1F5NW04-F1
#
_cell.length_a   1.000
_cell.length_b   1.000
_cell.length_c   1.000
_cell.angle_alpha   90.00
_cell.angle_beta   90.00
_cell.angle_gamma   90.00
#
_symmetry.space_group_name_H-M   'P 1'
#
loop_
_entity.id
_entity.type
_entity.pdbx_description
1 polymer ?
#
loop_
_entity_poly.entity_id
_entity_poly.type
_entity_poly.pdbx_seq_one_letter_code
_entity_poly.pdbx_strand_id
1 'polypeptide(L)'
;MQVQPTQQGDIASRTTSEAVIPSVRGEFYNYTAVFTPARPLAYLMKCKANKDRPLHFAEDHVDELDLVVVFENSVRLLSPNTPPAIELLGDLVTRENLRNTWIAPVEITPEVFNLIRQQKDRAALKLICRASASISRASYALLQQGVIVAVSTESRKYGLLHVKEVSPASVKIDACHILL
;
A
#
# COMPACT_ATOMS: atom_id res chain seq x y z
N MET A 1 -44.08 -43.28 20.80
CA MET A 1 -43.75 -41.84 20.96
C MET A 1 -42.66 -41.51 19.96
N GLN A 2 -42.98 -40.72 18.94
CA GLN A 2 -42.01 -40.07 18.05
C GLN A 2 -41.71 -38.69 18.63
N VAL A 3 -40.42 -38.32 18.71
CA VAL A 3 -40.01 -36.92 18.78
C VAL A 3 -38.82 -36.75 17.84
N GLN A 4 -38.97 -35.82 16.90
CA GLN A 4 -38.05 -35.43 15.83
C GLN A 4 -36.80 -34.68 16.36
N PRO A 5 -35.74 -34.57 15.51
CA PRO A 5 -34.46 -33.99 15.90
C PRO A 5 -34.47 -32.45 15.86
N THR A 6 -33.89 -31.82 16.86
CA THR A 6 -33.62 -30.37 16.83
C THR A 6 -32.33 -30.12 16.07
N GLN A 7 -32.45 -29.64 14.83
CA GLN A 7 -31.39 -28.87 14.20
C GLN A 7 -31.31 -27.51 14.90
N GLN A 8 -30.11 -27.13 15.36
CA GLN A 8 -29.87 -25.76 15.79
C GLN A 8 -28.43 -25.33 15.48
N GLY A 9 -28.34 -24.45 14.48
CA GLY A 9 -27.41 -23.33 14.50
C GLY A 9 -26.06 -23.56 13.85
N ASP A 10 -25.99 -23.25 12.55
CA ASP A 10 -24.83 -22.57 11.99
C ASP A 10 -24.44 -21.38 12.87
N ILE A 11 -23.22 -21.37 13.37
CA ILE A 11 -22.46 -20.14 13.56
C ILE A 11 -21.14 -20.33 12.82
N ALA A 12 -21.22 -20.10 11.51
CA ALA A 12 -20.07 -19.61 10.78
C ALA A 12 -19.62 -18.26 11.37
N SER A 13 -18.37 -17.90 11.09
CA SER A 13 -17.73 -16.62 11.44
C SER A 13 -17.06 -16.58 12.82
N ARG A 14 -15.99 -17.38 12.96
CA ARG A 14 -14.79 -16.84 13.61
C ARG A 14 -14.11 -15.95 12.58
N THR A 15 -14.43 -14.66 12.64
CA THR A 15 -13.64 -13.56 12.06
C THR A 15 -12.18 -13.79 12.44
N THR A 16 -11.39 -14.32 11.51
CA THR A 16 -9.93 -14.32 11.63
C THR A 16 -9.54 -12.87 11.74
N SER A 17 -9.10 -12.44 12.93
CA SER A 17 -8.74 -11.05 13.19
C SER A 17 -7.82 -10.56 12.09
N GLU A 18 -8.13 -9.39 11.53
CA GLU A 18 -7.33 -8.70 10.51
C GLU A 18 -6.00 -8.18 11.10
N ALA A 19 -5.28 -9.01 11.86
CA ALA A 19 -4.13 -8.63 12.65
C ALA A 19 -3.10 -7.90 11.79
N VAL A 20 -2.87 -6.65 12.15
CA VAL A 20 -1.81 -5.83 11.60
C VAL A 20 -0.48 -6.36 12.12
N ILE A 21 0.36 -6.86 11.22
CA ILE A 21 1.75 -7.19 11.55
C ILE A 21 2.63 -6.00 11.16
N PRO A 22 3.18 -5.25 12.13
CA PRO A 22 3.98 -4.06 11.85
C PRO A 22 5.27 -4.39 11.13
N SER A 23 5.85 -3.39 10.45
CA SER A 23 7.18 -3.51 9.85
C SER A 23 8.26 -3.60 10.93
N VAL A 24 9.15 -4.58 10.79
CA VAL A 24 10.38 -4.69 11.58
C VAL A 24 11.50 -3.91 10.91
N ARG A 25 12.23 -3.13 11.72
CA ARG A 25 13.38 -2.33 11.25
C ARG A 25 14.45 -3.22 10.61
N GLY A 26 14.86 -2.86 9.40
CA GLY A 26 15.91 -3.54 8.66
C GLY A 26 15.47 -4.79 7.89
N GLU A 27 14.26 -5.30 8.12
CA GLU A 27 13.71 -6.41 7.35
C GLU A 27 13.26 -5.94 5.95
N PHE A 28 13.54 -6.76 4.95
CA PHE A 28 13.15 -6.53 3.56
C PHE A 28 11.94 -7.37 3.22
N TYR A 29 10.91 -6.72 2.67
CA TYR A 29 9.67 -7.37 2.27
C TYR A 29 9.46 -7.24 0.78
N ASN A 30 8.95 -8.29 0.14
CA ASN A 30 8.47 -8.24 -1.23
C ASN A 30 7.08 -8.88 -1.31
N TYR A 31 6.25 -8.39 -2.23
CA TYR A 31 4.88 -8.86 -2.39
C TYR A 31 4.34 -8.50 -3.78
N THR A 32 3.15 -9.02 -4.06
CA THR A 32 2.29 -8.62 -5.17
C THR A 32 0.94 -8.25 -4.56
N ALA A 33 0.36 -7.12 -4.96
CA ALA A 33 -0.90 -6.61 -4.45
C ALA A 33 -1.82 -6.16 -5.58
N VAL A 34 -3.13 -6.21 -5.35
CA VAL A 34 -4.15 -5.71 -6.27
C VAL A 34 -5.03 -4.74 -5.51
N PHE A 35 -5.00 -3.48 -5.93
CA PHE A 35 -5.86 -2.43 -5.39
C PHE A 35 -7.10 -2.28 -6.26
N THR A 36 -8.20 -1.93 -5.63
CA THR A 36 -9.48 -1.64 -6.28
C THR A 36 -10.12 -0.43 -5.60
N PRO A 37 -11.16 0.19 -6.19
CA PRO A 37 -11.89 1.27 -5.52
C PRO A 37 -12.43 0.89 -4.13
N ALA A 38 -12.81 -0.38 -3.93
CA ALA A 38 -13.29 -0.88 -2.64
C ALA A 38 -12.16 -1.12 -1.62
N ARG A 39 -10.91 -1.24 -2.10
CA ARG A 39 -9.73 -1.61 -1.32
C ARG A 39 -8.51 -0.75 -1.71
N PRO A 40 -8.58 0.58 -1.55
CA PRO A 40 -7.60 1.50 -2.12
C PRO A 40 -6.38 1.75 -1.23
N LEU A 41 -6.40 1.34 0.05
CA LEU A 41 -5.40 1.74 1.02
C LEU A 41 -4.20 0.79 1.03
N ALA A 42 -2.99 1.35 1.13
CA ALA A 42 -1.76 0.57 1.28
C ALA A 42 -0.95 1.00 2.51
N TYR A 43 -0.48 0.00 3.25
CA TYR A 43 0.36 0.14 4.43
C TYR A 43 1.65 -0.60 4.18
N LEU A 44 2.82 0.05 4.17
CA LEU A 44 4.15 -0.52 3.99
C LEU A 44 4.63 -1.27 5.26
N MET A 45 3.87 -2.31 5.58
CA MET A 45 4.05 -3.22 6.71
C MET A 45 4.52 -4.62 6.31
N LYS A 46 4.89 -5.45 7.29
CA LYS A 46 5.37 -6.81 7.05
C LYS A 46 4.42 -7.72 6.27
N CYS A 47 3.13 -7.75 6.63
CA CYS A 47 2.20 -8.71 6.03
C CYS A 47 1.64 -8.21 4.68
N LYS A 48 1.48 -9.14 3.73
CA LYS A 48 0.75 -8.92 2.47
C LYS A 48 -0.72 -8.56 2.73
N ALA A 49 -1.33 -9.09 3.78
CA ALA A 49 -2.72 -8.77 4.16
C ALA A 49 -2.93 -7.26 4.44
N ASN A 50 -1.86 -6.49 4.65
CA ASN A 50 -1.92 -5.04 4.86
C ASN A 50 -1.86 -4.24 3.54
N LYS A 51 -1.99 -4.89 2.38
CA LYS A 51 -1.69 -4.31 1.05
C LYS A 51 -2.91 -4.35 0.12
N ASP A 52 -4.02 -3.77 0.55
CA ASP A 52 -5.28 -3.58 -0.18
C ASP A 52 -6.42 -3.36 0.82
N ARG A 53 -6.29 -2.43 1.76
CA ARG A 53 -7.30 -2.31 2.84
C ARG A 53 -8.50 -1.46 2.38
N PRO A 54 -9.70 -1.76 2.89
CA PRO A 54 -10.88 -0.92 2.70
C PRO A 54 -10.75 0.40 3.48
N LEU A 55 -11.55 1.42 3.13
CA LEU A 55 -11.44 2.76 3.72
C LEU A 55 -11.62 2.80 5.24
N HIS A 56 -12.59 2.07 5.79
CA HIS A 56 -12.86 2.03 7.25
C HIS A 56 -11.66 1.54 8.07
N PHE A 57 -10.72 0.81 7.45
CA PHE A 57 -9.50 0.37 8.14
C PHE A 57 -8.60 1.55 8.54
N ALA A 58 -8.77 2.72 7.92
CA ALA A 58 -8.03 3.92 8.28
C ALA A 58 -8.40 4.46 9.66
N GLU A 59 -9.60 4.21 10.16
CA GLU A 59 -10.08 4.71 11.47
C GLU A 59 -9.15 4.24 12.60
N ASP A 60 -8.81 2.96 12.60
CA ASP A 60 -7.98 2.33 13.65
C ASP A 60 -6.47 2.41 13.38
N HIS A 61 -6.07 2.75 12.14
CA HIS A 61 -4.69 2.61 11.67
C HIS A 61 -4.16 3.82 10.90
N VAL A 62 -4.74 5.00 11.10
CA VAL A 62 -4.39 6.23 10.37
C VAL A 62 -2.88 6.54 10.38
N ASP A 63 -2.21 6.36 11.52
CA ASP A 63 -0.78 6.67 11.68
C ASP A 63 0.14 5.81 10.81
N GLU A 64 -0.37 4.68 10.34
CA GLU A 64 0.38 3.74 9.53
C GLU A 64 -0.02 3.77 8.05
N LEU A 65 -1.05 4.53 7.70
CA LEU A 65 -1.48 4.68 6.32
C LEU A 65 -0.36 5.38 5.55
N ASP A 66 0.21 4.67 4.56
CA ASP A 66 1.36 5.18 3.82
C ASP A 66 0.97 5.66 2.42
N LEU A 67 -0.05 5.06 1.79
CA LEU A 67 -0.46 5.36 0.42
C LEU A 67 -1.96 5.15 0.21
N VAL A 68 -2.54 5.93 -0.70
CA VAL A 68 -3.94 5.81 -1.16
C VAL A 68 -3.96 5.71 -2.69
N VAL A 69 -4.66 4.72 -3.24
CA VAL A 69 -4.90 4.60 -4.69
C VAL A 69 -6.25 5.20 -5.03
N VAL A 70 -6.28 6.21 -5.90
CA VAL A 70 -7.51 6.86 -6.38
C VAL A 70 -7.78 6.43 -7.82
N PHE A 71 -9.01 6.01 -8.10
CA PHE A 71 -9.46 5.37 -9.35
C PHE A 71 -10.38 6.25 -10.23
N GLU A 72 -10.34 7.57 -10.03
CA GLU A 72 -11.17 8.53 -10.77
C GLU A 72 -10.71 8.67 -12.24
N ASN A 73 -10.90 9.86 -12.86
CA ASN A 73 -10.47 10.24 -14.22
C ASN A 73 -9.12 9.66 -14.68
N SER A 74 -8.20 9.45 -13.75
CA SER A 74 -7.00 8.64 -13.93
C SER A 74 -6.64 7.91 -12.65
N VAL A 75 -5.96 6.76 -12.78
CA VAL A 75 -5.51 6.00 -11.62
C VAL A 75 -4.21 6.59 -11.07
N ARG A 76 -4.24 6.99 -9.80
CA ARG A 76 -3.14 7.71 -9.16
C ARG A 76 -2.79 7.07 -7.83
N LEU A 77 -1.50 7.04 -7.51
CA LEU A 77 -0.99 6.72 -6.18
C LEU A 77 -0.68 8.02 -5.45
N LEU A 78 -1.29 8.23 -4.29
CA LEU A 78 -1.23 9.48 -3.55
C LEU A 78 -0.64 9.28 -2.16
N SER A 79 0.01 10.34 -1.66
CA SER A 79 0.24 10.54 -0.24
C SER A 79 -1.10 10.72 0.48
N PRO A 80 -1.28 10.13 1.68
CA PRO A 80 -2.56 10.18 2.40
C PRO A 80 -3.04 11.59 2.70
N ASN A 81 -2.11 12.52 2.92
CA ASN A 81 -2.39 13.90 3.29
C ASN A 81 -2.65 14.85 2.10
N THR A 82 -2.80 14.32 0.89
CA THR A 82 -3.15 15.12 -0.30
C THR A 82 -4.65 15.39 -0.36
N PRO A 83 -5.10 16.50 -0.98
CA PRO A 83 -6.53 16.83 -1.02
C PRO A 83 -7.43 15.70 -1.55
N PRO A 84 -7.11 15.02 -2.68
CA PRO A 84 -7.98 13.95 -3.17
C PRO A 84 -7.99 12.71 -2.26
N ALA A 85 -6.89 12.42 -1.57
CA ALA A 85 -6.86 11.32 -0.60
C ALA A 85 -7.67 11.67 0.65
N ILE A 86 -7.58 12.91 1.14
CA ILE A 86 -8.38 13.41 2.27
C ILE A 86 -9.86 13.39 1.92
N GLU A 87 -10.24 13.83 0.73
CA GLU A 87 -11.64 13.78 0.26
C GLU A 87 -12.18 12.35 0.24
N LEU A 88 -11.39 11.40 -0.26
CA LEU A 88 -11.76 9.98 -0.28
C LEU A 88 -11.87 9.38 1.14
N LEU A 89 -11.00 9.79 2.05
CA LEU A 89 -11.01 9.32 3.44
C LEU A 89 -12.15 9.97 4.26
N GLY A 90 -12.59 11.17 3.88
CA GLY A 90 -13.70 11.88 4.53
C GLY A 90 -13.51 12.01 6.04
N ASP A 91 -14.59 11.78 6.80
CA ASP A 91 -14.61 11.89 8.26
C ASP A 91 -13.97 10.69 8.99
N LEU A 92 -13.46 9.69 8.26
CA LEU A 92 -12.84 8.49 8.85
C LEU A 92 -11.52 8.81 9.56
N VAL A 93 -10.89 9.94 9.22
CA VAL A 93 -9.57 10.31 9.72
C VAL A 93 -9.50 11.80 10.02
N THR A 94 -8.70 12.17 11.02
CA THR A 94 -8.31 13.56 11.22
C THR A 94 -7.07 13.88 10.39
N ARG A 95 -7.10 14.99 9.65
CA ARG A 95 -6.01 15.40 8.74
C ARG A 95 -4.64 15.48 9.43
N GLU A 96 -4.62 15.86 10.70
CA GLU A 96 -3.39 16.03 11.49
C GLU A 96 -2.63 14.71 11.71
N ASN A 97 -3.32 13.57 11.61
CA ASN A 97 -2.72 12.24 11.79
C ASN A 97 -2.15 11.67 10.48
N LEU A 98 -2.42 12.32 9.35
CA LEU A 98 -1.98 11.83 8.03
C LEU A 98 -0.52 12.23 7.76
N ARG A 99 0.33 11.22 7.63
CA ARG A 99 1.76 11.41 7.39
C ARG A 99 2.07 11.80 5.94
N ASN A 100 3.23 12.42 5.75
CA ASN A 100 3.76 12.68 4.42
C ASN A 100 4.36 11.41 3.80
N THR A 101 4.03 11.19 2.53
CA THR A 101 4.69 10.23 1.67
C THR A 101 5.15 10.91 0.38
N TRP A 102 6.43 10.79 0.08
CA TRP A 102 7.01 11.23 -1.19
C TRP A 102 7.00 10.10 -2.19
N ILE A 103 6.47 10.39 -3.37
CA ILE A 103 6.19 9.42 -4.43
C ILE A 103 6.72 9.99 -5.73
N ALA A 104 7.61 9.28 -6.40
CA ALA A 104 8.04 9.69 -7.73
C ALA A 104 8.32 8.48 -8.64
N PRO A 105 8.04 8.59 -9.94
CA PRO A 105 8.52 7.62 -10.91
C PRO A 105 10.06 7.61 -10.92
N VAL A 106 10.63 6.45 -11.22
CA VAL A 106 12.09 6.27 -11.32
C VAL A 106 12.46 5.61 -12.65
N GLU A 107 13.59 6.04 -13.22
CA GLU A 107 14.13 5.55 -14.48
C GLU A 107 14.99 4.30 -14.28
N ILE A 108 14.42 3.27 -13.66
CA ILE A 108 15.03 1.93 -13.61
C ILE A 108 14.23 0.97 -14.48
N THR A 109 14.88 -0.06 -15.00
CA THR A 109 14.18 -1.07 -15.81
C THR A 109 13.49 -2.11 -14.93
N PRO A 110 12.50 -2.85 -15.47
CA PRO A 110 11.91 -4.01 -14.80
C PRO A 110 12.93 -5.05 -14.33
N GLU A 111 14.00 -5.25 -15.08
CA GLU A 111 15.10 -6.18 -14.75
C GLU A 111 15.84 -5.72 -13.50
N VAL A 112 16.19 -4.42 -13.43
CA VAL A 112 16.83 -3.82 -12.24
C VAL A 112 15.92 -3.93 -11.03
N PHE A 113 14.62 -3.60 -11.19
CA PHE A 113 13.64 -3.76 -10.11
C PHE A 113 13.56 -5.21 -9.61
N ASN A 114 13.48 -6.18 -10.54
CA ASN A 114 13.40 -7.59 -10.20
C ASN A 114 14.67 -8.08 -9.49
N LEU A 115 15.85 -7.61 -9.91
CA LEU A 115 17.12 -7.92 -9.27
C LEU A 115 17.12 -7.45 -7.80
N ILE A 116 16.76 -6.19 -7.55
CA ILE A 116 16.67 -5.61 -6.20
C ILE A 116 15.68 -6.42 -5.34
N ARG A 117 14.51 -6.74 -5.91
CA ARG A 117 13.43 -7.47 -5.21
C ARG A 117 13.81 -8.91 -4.87
N GLN A 118 14.48 -9.61 -5.78
CA GLN A 118 14.87 -11.02 -5.61
C GLN A 118 16.08 -11.16 -4.69
N GLN A 119 17.09 -10.30 -4.85
CA GLN A 119 18.29 -10.29 -4.01
C GLN A 119 18.07 -9.63 -2.66
N LYS A 120 16.91 -9.01 -2.44
CA LYS A 120 16.59 -8.22 -1.23
C LYS A 120 17.63 -7.13 -0.99
N ASP A 121 18.05 -6.44 -2.05
CA ASP A 121 19.10 -5.42 -2.00
C ASP A 121 18.59 -4.14 -1.32
N ARG A 122 18.80 -4.11 0.00
CA ARG A 122 18.43 -2.99 0.87
C ARG A 122 19.18 -1.70 0.51
N ALA A 123 20.43 -1.83 0.05
CA ALA A 123 21.28 -0.68 -0.21
C ALA A 123 20.82 0.03 -1.50
N ALA A 124 20.59 -0.74 -2.57
CA ALA A 124 20.05 -0.22 -3.82
C ALA A 124 18.66 0.39 -3.64
N LEU A 125 17.75 -0.32 -2.93
CA LEU A 125 16.40 0.19 -2.62
C LEU A 125 16.48 1.56 -1.92
N LYS A 126 17.27 1.66 -0.85
CA LYS A 126 17.44 2.91 -0.08
C LYS A 126 18.04 4.03 -0.95
N LEU A 127 19.02 3.71 -1.78
CA LEU A 127 19.68 4.69 -2.66
C LEU A 127 18.69 5.29 -3.64
N ILE A 128 17.92 4.44 -4.35
CA ILE A 128 16.94 4.87 -5.34
C ILE A 128 15.85 5.73 -4.69
N CYS A 129 15.27 5.28 -3.59
CA CYS A 129 14.20 6.03 -2.94
C CYS A 129 14.68 7.39 -2.39
N ARG A 130 15.90 7.45 -1.86
CA ARG A 130 16.48 8.73 -1.40
C ARG A 130 16.78 9.67 -2.55
N ALA A 131 17.40 9.19 -3.62
CA ALA A 131 17.69 9.99 -4.80
C ALA A 131 16.39 10.58 -5.38
N SER A 132 15.37 9.74 -5.52
CA SER A 132 14.04 10.14 -5.98
C SER A 132 13.42 11.23 -5.09
N ALA A 133 13.41 11.04 -3.76
CA ALA A 133 12.87 12.03 -2.81
C ALA A 133 13.67 13.35 -2.77
N SER A 134 14.97 13.31 -3.07
CA SER A 134 15.81 14.51 -3.17
C SER A 134 15.55 15.31 -4.44
N ILE A 135 15.24 14.64 -5.55
CA ILE A 135 14.95 15.27 -6.84
C ILE A 135 13.50 15.78 -6.89
N SER A 136 12.56 14.99 -6.36
CA SER A 136 11.14 15.27 -6.40
C SER A 136 10.53 15.09 -5.03
N ARG A 137 9.89 16.15 -4.52
CA ARG A 137 8.98 16.07 -3.36
C ARG A 137 7.53 15.87 -3.79
N ALA A 138 7.31 15.26 -4.96
CA ALA A 138 5.97 14.94 -5.40
C ALA A 138 5.28 14.05 -4.37
N SER A 139 4.01 14.35 -4.13
CA SER A 139 3.12 13.62 -3.22
C SER A 139 2.17 12.69 -3.98
N TYR A 140 2.39 12.52 -5.29
CA TYR A 140 1.60 11.63 -6.12
C TYR A 140 2.37 11.13 -7.35
N ALA A 141 1.90 10.01 -7.91
CA ALA A 141 2.30 9.52 -9.22
C ALA A 141 1.08 9.04 -10.02
N LEU A 142 1.08 9.34 -11.32
CA LEU A 142 0.16 8.73 -12.27
C LEU A 142 0.58 7.27 -12.48
N LEU A 143 -0.36 6.33 -12.38
CA LEU A 143 -0.08 4.92 -12.57
C LEU A 143 -0.34 4.52 -14.03
N GLN A 144 0.73 4.08 -14.69
CA GLN A 144 0.70 3.52 -16.03
C GLN A 144 1.40 2.16 -16.00
N GLN A 145 0.97 1.24 -16.86
CA GLN A 145 1.58 -0.08 -16.94
C GLN A 145 3.08 0.04 -17.26
N GLY A 146 3.91 -0.71 -16.52
CA GLY A 146 5.36 -0.70 -16.67
C GLY A 146 6.08 0.38 -15.86
N VAL A 147 5.38 1.38 -15.33
CA VAL A 147 6.02 2.40 -14.48
C VAL A 147 6.48 1.79 -13.17
N ILE A 148 7.68 2.20 -12.74
CA ILE A 148 8.21 1.90 -11.43
C ILE A 148 8.24 3.19 -10.63
N VAL A 149 7.62 3.17 -9.45
CA VAL A 149 7.58 4.31 -8.53
C VAL A 149 8.40 4.01 -7.30
N ALA A 150 9.16 4.99 -6.84
CA ALA A 150 9.79 5.01 -5.54
C ALA A 150 8.92 5.74 -4.54
N VAL A 151 8.87 5.18 -3.33
CA VAL A 151 8.12 5.71 -2.19
C VAL A 151 9.07 5.89 -1.02
N SER A 152 8.98 7.04 -0.38
CA SER A 152 9.64 7.33 0.90
C SER A 152 8.62 7.95 1.84
N THR A 153 8.51 7.45 3.07
CA THR A 153 7.59 8.00 4.07
C THR A 153 8.33 8.82 5.11
N GLU A 154 7.61 9.72 5.78
CA GLU A 154 8.11 10.44 6.97
C GLU A 154 8.57 9.49 8.08
N SER A 155 7.92 8.32 8.20
CA SER A 155 8.29 7.23 9.10
C SER A 155 9.50 6.38 8.63
N ARG A 156 10.24 6.83 7.61
CA ARG A 156 11.46 6.20 7.06
C ARG A 156 11.22 4.81 6.47
N LYS A 157 10.02 4.55 5.96
CA LYS A 157 9.76 3.41 5.10
C LYS A 157 10.16 3.79 3.68
N TYR A 158 10.82 2.87 2.99
CA TYR A 158 11.29 3.03 1.62
C TYR A 158 10.78 1.87 0.78
N GLY A 159 10.17 2.16 -0.37
CA GLY A 159 9.56 1.14 -1.23
C GLY A 159 9.73 1.41 -2.71
N LEU A 160 9.74 0.34 -3.50
CA LEU A 160 9.59 0.36 -4.95
C LEU A 160 8.33 -0.41 -5.33
N LEU A 161 7.55 0.15 -6.25
CA LEU A 161 6.31 -0.44 -6.75
C LEU A 161 6.36 -0.43 -8.27
N HIS A 162 6.31 -1.60 -8.89
CA HIS A 162 6.24 -1.79 -10.33
C HIS A 162 4.79 -2.08 -10.72
N VAL A 163 4.19 -1.19 -11.51
CA VAL A 163 2.83 -1.32 -12.01
C VAL A 163 2.79 -2.40 -13.09
N LYS A 164 2.15 -3.53 -12.79
CA LYS A 164 2.04 -4.68 -13.70
C LYS A 164 0.85 -4.55 -14.64
N GLU A 165 -0.29 -4.13 -14.09
CA GLU A 165 -1.55 -3.95 -14.80
C GLU A 165 -2.27 -2.75 -14.18
N VAL A 166 -2.94 -1.93 -15.01
CA VAL A 166 -3.73 -0.77 -14.54
C VAL A 166 -4.98 -0.63 -15.40
N SER A 167 -6.10 -0.39 -14.72
CA SER A 167 -7.41 -0.10 -15.31
C SER A 167 -8.20 0.80 -14.36
N PRO A 168 -9.29 1.43 -14.82
CA PRO A 168 -10.17 2.18 -13.92
C PRO A 168 -10.76 1.36 -12.76
N ALA A 169 -10.77 0.02 -12.86
CA ALA A 169 -11.33 -0.86 -11.83
C ALA A 169 -10.27 -1.50 -10.91
N SER A 170 -9.00 -1.55 -11.33
CA SER A 170 -7.96 -2.23 -10.57
C SER A 170 -6.53 -1.83 -10.96
N VAL A 171 -5.63 -1.91 -9.99
CA VAL A 171 -4.18 -1.82 -10.19
C VAL A 171 -3.51 -3.03 -9.59
N LYS A 172 -2.69 -3.73 -10.37
CA LYS A 172 -1.81 -4.76 -9.88
C LYS A 172 -0.39 -4.25 -9.84
N ILE A 173 0.28 -4.47 -8.71
CA ILE A 173 1.68 -4.11 -8.53
C ILE A 173 2.50 -5.31 -8.05
N ASP A 174 3.75 -5.32 -8.45
CA ASP A 174 4.81 -5.97 -7.70
C ASP A 174 5.52 -4.92 -6.86
N ALA A 175 5.89 -5.26 -5.63
CA ALA A 175 6.52 -4.30 -4.74
C ALA A 175 7.58 -4.92 -3.84
N CYS A 176 8.46 -4.05 -3.35
CA CYS A 176 9.34 -4.34 -2.22
C CYS A 176 9.52 -3.10 -1.35
N HIS A 177 9.74 -3.30 -0.05
CA HIS A 177 9.99 -2.19 0.88
C HIS A 177 10.82 -2.61 2.10
N ILE A 178 11.31 -1.61 2.82
CA ILE A 178 12.04 -1.71 4.08
C ILE A 178 11.64 -0.57 5.03
N LEU A 179 11.67 -0.83 6.33
CA LEU A 179 11.66 0.19 7.39
C LEU A 179 13.09 0.42 7.90
N LEU A 180 13.55 1.67 8.02
CA LEU A 180 14.91 2.04 8.46
C LEU A 180 15.01 2.83 9.76
#